data_AF-A0A7V3FV26-F1
#
_entry.id   AF-A0A7V3FV26-F1
#
_cell.length_a   1.000
_cell.length_b   1.000
_cell.length_c   1.000
_cell.angle_alpha   90.00
_cell.angle_beta   90.00
_cell.angle_gamma   90.00
#
_symmetry.space_group_name_H-M   'P 1'
#
loop_
_entity.id
_entity.type
_entity.pdbx_description
1 polymer ?
#
loop_
_entity_poly.entity_id
_entity_poly.type
_entity_poly.pdbx_seq_one_letter_code
_entity_poly.pdbx_strand_id
1 'polypeptide(L)' 'ASWLTVGKATAQICLHAGANDFGSIMIEENVVSAAGAPHRFTYKTIQDAIKEAGFEPQLRNQQYEDRKLPEHIEEQVINY' A
#
# COMPACT_ATOMS: atom_id res chain seq x y z
N ALA A 1 7.67 -1.15 -3.04
CA ALA A 1 6.95 -0.63 -4.23
C ALA A 1 6.03 0.51 -3.81
N SER A 2 6.35 1.72 -4.27
CA SER A 2 5.50 2.90 -4.05
C SER A 2 4.40 2.93 -5.11
N TRP A 3 3.17 3.22 -4.70
CA TRP A 3 2.00 3.26 -5.60
C TRP A 3 1.40 4.67 -5.72
N LEU A 4 1.69 5.58 -4.79
CA LEU A 4 1.08 6.93 -4.75
C LEU A 4 1.33 7.74 -6.02
N THR A 5 2.54 7.64 -6.58
CA THR A 5 2.98 8.45 -7.73
C THR A 5 2.84 7.72 -9.07
N VAL A 6 2.96 6.41 -9.07
CA VAL A 6 3.06 5.59 -10.29
C VAL A 6 1.86 4.68 -10.53
N GLY A 7 0.96 4.59 -9.55
CA GLY A 7 -0.27 3.79 -9.60
C GLY A 7 -0.06 2.29 -9.34
N LYS A 8 -1.20 1.59 -9.24
CA LYS A 8 -1.29 0.15 -8.93
C LYS A 8 -0.45 -0.72 -9.86
N ALA A 9 -0.67 -0.62 -11.16
CA ALA A 9 -0.08 -1.51 -12.15
C ALA A 9 1.45 -1.42 -12.15
N THR A 10 2.00 -0.22 -12.10
CA THR A 10 3.45 0.00 -12.02
C THR A 10 4.02 -0.56 -10.71
N ALA A 11 3.36 -0.31 -9.57
CA ALA A 11 3.80 -0.84 -8.30
C ALA A 11 3.79 -2.39 -8.25
N GLN A 12 2.82 -3.05 -8.90
CA GLN A 12 2.76 -4.51 -9.02
C GLN A 12 3.93 -5.06 -9.84
N ILE A 13 4.31 -4.40 -10.95
CA ILE A 13 5.50 -4.79 -11.73
C ILE A 13 6.76 -4.75 -10.85
N CYS A 14 6.89 -3.74 -9.98
CA CYS A 14 8.03 -3.64 -9.09
C CYS A 14 8.16 -4.82 -8.11
N LEU A 15 7.05 -5.48 -7.71
CA LEU A 15 7.11 -6.69 -6.88
C LEU A 15 7.85 -7.84 -7.60
N HIS A 16 7.63 -7.97 -8.91
CA HIS A 16 8.38 -8.94 -9.73
C HIS A 16 9.81 -8.49 -10.07
N ALA A 17 10.14 -7.22 -9.83
CA ALA A 17 11.48 -6.66 -10.03
C ALA A 17 12.32 -6.63 -8.74
N GLY A 18 11.90 -7.33 -7.68
CA GLY A 18 12.65 -7.49 -6.43
C GLY A 18 12.18 -6.61 -5.26
N ALA A 19 11.14 -5.79 -5.45
CA ALA A 19 10.51 -5.13 -4.31
C ALA A 19 9.74 -6.16 -3.46
N ASN A 20 9.88 -6.10 -2.14
CA ASN A 20 9.18 -6.97 -1.19
C ASN A 20 8.21 -6.19 -0.28
N ASP A 21 8.10 -4.89 -0.47
CA ASP A 21 7.18 -4.02 0.24
C ASP A 21 6.19 -3.38 -0.74
N PHE A 22 5.00 -3.05 -0.26
CA PHE A 22 3.99 -2.35 -1.05
C PHE A 22 3.31 -1.34 -0.14
N GLY A 23 3.69 -0.08 -0.23
CA GLY A 23 3.27 0.88 0.79
C GLY A 23 3.56 2.33 0.46
N SER A 24 2.88 3.21 1.22
CA SER A 24 3.11 4.67 1.37
C SER A 24 2.28 5.27 2.54
N ILE A 25 1.89 4.47 3.54
CA ILE A 25 0.59 4.66 4.21
C ILE A 25 0.56 5.50 5.51
N MET A 26 1.60 6.25 5.91
CA MET A 26 1.56 6.87 7.26
C MET A 26 1.96 8.34 7.39
N ILE A 27 2.47 9.00 6.35
CA ILE A 27 2.69 10.47 6.38
C ILE A 27 2.78 11.04 4.96
N GLU A 28 3.37 10.24 4.08
CA GLU A 28 3.61 10.59 2.68
C GLU A 28 2.30 10.81 1.91
N GLU A 29 1.24 10.07 2.27
CA GLU A 29 -0.09 10.26 1.69
C GLU A 29 -0.64 11.66 1.88
N ASN A 30 -0.55 12.29 3.05
CA ASN A 30 -1.09 13.64 3.26
C ASN A 30 -0.33 14.69 2.43
N VAL A 31 1.00 14.54 2.32
CA VAL A 31 1.85 15.47 1.57
C VAL A 31 1.67 15.29 0.06
N VAL A 32 1.69 14.04 -0.41
CA VAL A 32 1.61 13.71 -1.83
C VAL A 32 0.18 13.86 -2.36
N SER A 33 -0.83 13.67 -1.52
CA SER A 33 -2.22 14.04 -1.81
C SER A 33 -2.40 15.54 -1.96
N ALA A 34 -1.82 16.34 -1.06
CA ALA A 34 -1.82 17.80 -1.17
C ALA A 34 -1.06 18.27 -2.41
N ALA A 35 -0.07 17.51 -2.87
CA ALA A 35 0.65 17.72 -4.13
C ALA A 35 -0.10 17.24 -5.39
N GLY A 36 -1.31 16.69 -5.26
CA GLY A 36 -2.19 16.37 -6.39
C GLY A 36 -2.06 14.94 -6.94
N ALA A 37 -1.45 14.00 -6.21
CA ALA A 37 -1.43 12.61 -6.64
C ALA A 37 -2.86 12.01 -6.67
N PRO A 38 -3.28 11.39 -7.79
CA PRO A 38 -4.66 10.94 -7.98
C PRO A 38 -4.94 9.56 -7.38
N HIS A 39 -3.91 8.83 -6.98
CA HIS A 39 -4.06 7.46 -6.50
C HIS A 39 -4.41 7.45 -5.01
N ARG A 40 -5.35 6.58 -4.65
CA ARG A 40 -5.83 6.34 -3.29
C ARG A 40 -5.96 4.84 -3.06
N PHE A 41 -5.50 4.37 -1.91
CA PHE A 41 -5.62 2.98 -1.50
C PHE A 41 -6.01 2.92 -0.03
N THR A 42 -6.90 1.99 0.33
CA THR A 42 -7.08 1.53 1.70
C THR A 42 -6.15 0.36 2.00
N TYR A 43 -6.02 0.00 3.29
CA TYR A 43 -5.27 -1.18 3.70
C TYR A 43 -5.79 -2.47 3.04
N LYS A 44 -7.09 -2.57 2.72
CA LYS A 44 -7.66 -3.72 1.98
C LYS A 44 -7.22 -3.71 0.53
N THR A 45 -7.37 -2.58 -0.15
CA THR A 45 -6.97 -2.48 -1.57
C THR A 45 -5.47 -2.72 -1.79
N ILE A 46 -4.63 -2.42 -0.79
CA ILE A 46 -3.19 -2.77 -0.82
C ILE A 46 -3.02 -4.29 -0.78
N GLN A 47 -3.68 -4.96 0.15
CA GLN A 47 -3.64 -6.42 0.26
C GLN A 47 -4.15 -7.07 -1.02
N ASP A 48 -5.25 -6.57 -1.59
CA ASP A 48 -5.81 -7.08 -2.83
C ASP A 48 -4.85 -6.89 -4.01
N ALA A 49 -4.20 -5.72 -4.12
CA ALA A 49 -3.19 -5.50 -5.16
C ALA A 49 -1.97 -6.43 -5.04
N ILE A 50 -1.53 -6.74 -3.82
CA ILE A 50 -0.43 -7.70 -3.58
C ILE A 50 -0.88 -9.12 -4.00
N LYS A 51 -2.09 -9.54 -3.61
CA LYS A 51 -2.67 -10.84 -3.96
C LYS A 51 -2.86 -11.00 -5.47
N GLU A 52 -3.38 -9.97 -6.13
CA GLU A 52 -3.54 -9.94 -7.58
C GLU A 52 -2.21 -10.04 -8.34
N ALA A 53 -1.11 -9.56 -7.74
CA ALA A 53 0.24 -9.74 -8.27
C ALA A 53 0.83 -11.15 -7.97
N GLY A 54 0.08 -12.02 -7.29
CA GLY A 54 0.50 -13.39 -6.98
C GLY A 54 1.35 -13.53 -5.72
N PHE A 55 1.33 -12.55 -4.81
CA PHE A 55 2.08 -12.57 -3.55
C PHE A 55 1.13 -12.62 -2.33
N GLU A 56 1.66 -13.05 -1.18
CA GLU A 56 0.91 -13.02 0.09
C GLU A 56 1.18 -11.70 0.83
N PRO A 57 0.14 -10.91 1.17
CA PRO A 57 0.33 -9.68 1.91
C PRO A 57 0.56 -9.94 3.40
N GLN A 58 1.64 -9.35 3.94
CA GLN A 58 1.98 -9.42 5.35
C GLN A 58 2.13 -8.00 5.92
N LEU A 59 1.42 -7.70 7.02
CA LEU A 59 1.65 -6.47 7.76
C LEU A 59 2.95 -6.60 8.56
N ARG A 60 3.79 -5.57 8.51
CA ARG A 60 5.11 -5.56 9.18
C ARG A 60 5.28 -4.37 10.12
N ASN A 61 6.23 -4.50 11.04
CA ASN A 61 6.80 -3.35 11.76
C ASN A 61 7.98 -2.72 10.98
N GLN A 62 8.67 -1.76 11.59
CA GLN A 62 9.81 -1.07 10.95
C GLN A 62 11.04 -1.98 10.81
N GLN A 63 11.14 -3.00 11.67
CA GLN A 63 12.17 -4.03 11.66
C GLN A 63 11.86 -5.17 10.68
N TYR A 64 10.79 -5.06 9.88
CA TYR A 64 10.31 -6.09 8.95
C TYR A 64 9.85 -7.39 9.62
N GLU A 65 9.51 -7.34 10.91
CA GLU A 65 8.93 -8.47 11.62
C GLU A 65 7.42 -8.53 11.39
N ASP A 66 6.88 -9.74 11.50
CA ASP A 66 5.45 -10.00 11.36
C ASP A 66 4.65 -9.24 12.42
N ARG A 67 3.65 -8.49 11.95
CA ARG A 67 2.70 -7.79 12.79
C ARG A 67 1.29 -8.27 12.48
N LYS A 68 0.55 -8.62 13.52
CA LYS A 68 -0.87 -8.95 13.37
C LYS A 68 -1.66 -7.70 12.98
N LEU A 69 -2.63 -7.89 12.08
CA LEU A 69 -3.62 -6.86 11.80
C LEU A 69 -4.35 -6.50 13.11
N PRO A 70 -4.51 -5.21 13.44
CA PRO A 70 -5.30 -4.79 14.60
C PRO A 70 -6.74 -5.29 14.50
N GLU A 71 -7.32 -5.71 15.62
CA GLU A 71 -8.72 -6.17 15.68
C GLU A 71 -9.72 -5.05 15.33
N HIS A 72 -9.38 -3.82 15.65
CA HIS A 72 -10.20 -2.63 15.40
C HIS A 72 -9.46 -1.69 14.45
N ILE A 73 -9.39 -2.05 13.17
CA ILE A 73 -8.88 -1.15 12.14
C ILE A 73 -10.04 -0.38 11.51
N GLU A 74 -9.95 0.94 11.51
CA GLU A 74 -10.86 1.79 10.76
C GLU A 74 -10.36 1.89 9.33
N GLU A 75 -11.18 1.44 8.38
CA GLU A 75 -10.88 1.61 6.98
C GLU A 75 -11.13 3.06 6.57
N GLN A 76 -10.16 3.66 5.87
CA GLN A 76 -10.37 4.99 5.30
C GLN A 76 -11.48 4.98 4.26
N VAL A 77 -12.29 6.03 4.26
CA VAL A 77 -13.30 6.28 3.23
C VAL A 77 -12.67 7.10 2.11
N ILE A 78 -12.64 6.55 0.89
CA ILE A 78 -12.16 7.24 -0.29
C ILE A 78 -13.37 7.96 -0.94
N ASN A 79 -13.40 9.28 -0.80
CA ASN A 79 -14.36 10.14 -1.51
C ASN A 79 -13.68 10.64 -2.80
N TYR A 80 -14.31 10.37 -3.95
CA TYR A 80 -13.86 10.86 -5.26
C TYR A 80 -14.40 12.27 -5.55
#